data_AF-A0A2D8MFB2-F1
#
_entry.id   AF-A0A2D8MFB2-F1
#
_cell.length_a   1.000
_cell.length_b   1.000
_cell.length_c   1.000
_cell.angle_alpha   90.00
_cell.angle_beta   90.00
_cell.angle_gamma   90.00
#
_symmetry.space_group_name_H-M   'P 1'
#
loop_
_entity.id
_entity.type
_entity.pdbx_description
1 polymer ?
#
loop_
_entity_poly.entity_id
_entity_poly.type
_entity_poly.pdbx_seq_one_letter_code
_entity_poly.pdbx_strand_id
1 'polypeptide(L)'
;QGVLKFCEDFEQAAARTGQFVRELQEMDLLMDGEVSIQTPIADQPFVYRGFRMINEEKLRELRGDQLRKINQSGMLPLIYAHLFSLQLMREIFEAQISQGKGPINAPAAPANAATPAEG
;
A
#
# COMPACT_ATOMS: atom_id res chain seq x y z
N GLN A 1 -20.27 23.67 -16.91
CA GLN A 1 -20.24 22.31 -17.51
C GLN A 1 -19.10 21.44 -16.99
N GLY A 2 -17.89 21.97 -16.72
CA GLY A 2 -16.76 21.17 -16.23
C GLY A 2 -16.93 20.53 -14.84
N VAL A 3 -17.53 21.23 -13.88
CA VAL A 3 -17.69 20.72 -12.50
C VAL A 3 -18.61 19.51 -12.42
N LEU A 4 -19.73 19.50 -13.16
CA LEU A 4 -20.67 18.38 -13.17
C LEU A 4 -20.02 17.12 -13.75
N LYS A 5 -19.29 17.26 -14.86
CA LYS A 5 -18.51 16.18 -15.47
C LYS A 5 -17.41 15.66 -14.54
N PHE A 6 -16.71 16.56 -13.85
CA PHE A 6 -15.71 16.16 -12.85
C PHE A 6 -16.34 15.32 -11.72
N CYS A 7 -17.49 15.72 -11.19
CA CYS A 7 -18.18 14.95 -10.15
C CYS A 7 -18.55 13.56 -10.66
N GLU A 8 -19.10 13.46 -11.88
CA GLU A 8 -19.43 12.18 -12.51
C GLU A 8 -18.19 11.29 -12.69
N ASP A 9 -17.12 11.83 -13.28
CA ASP A 9 -15.86 11.10 -13.49
C ASP A 9 -15.24 10.63 -12.15
N PHE A 10 -15.32 11.47 -11.12
CA PHE A 10 -14.86 11.15 -9.76
C PHE A 10 -15.68 10.02 -9.14
N GLU A 11 -17.01 10.08 -9.18
CA GLU A 11 -17.87 9.03 -8.64
C GLU A 11 -17.67 7.69 -9.36
N GLN A 12 -17.53 7.72 -10.69
CA GLN A 12 -17.22 6.53 -11.47
C GLN A 12 -15.86 5.94 -11.09
N ALA A 13 -14.84 6.78 -10.90
CA ALA A 13 -13.52 6.33 -10.46
C ALA A 13 -13.58 5.75 -9.04
N ALA A 14 -14.29 6.40 -8.12
CA ALA A 14 -14.48 5.92 -6.76
C ALA A 14 -15.19 4.55 -6.73
N ALA A 15 -16.23 4.37 -7.55
CA ALA A 15 -16.93 3.10 -7.68
C ALA A 15 -16.01 1.97 -8.19
N ARG A 16 -15.19 2.26 -9.22
CA ARG A 16 -14.20 1.30 -9.75
C ARG A 16 -13.15 0.92 -8.72
N THR A 17 -12.59 1.90 -8.01
CA THR A 17 -11.61 1.65 -6.94
C THR A 17 -12.23 0.83 -5.82
N GLY A 18 -13.46 1.16 -5.40
CA GLY A 18 -14.19 0.41 -4.40
C GLY A 18 -14.41 -1.05 -4.82
N GLN A 19 -14.76 -1.29 -6.09
CA GLN A 19 -14.92 -2.65 -6.61
C GLN A 19 -13.58 -3.41 -6.61
N PHE A 20 -12.51 -2.77 -7.08
CA PHE A 20 -11.18 -3.37 -7.08
C PHE A 20 -10.74 -3.80 -5.68
N VAL A 21 -10.88 -2.93 -4.68
CA VAL A 21 -10.51 -3.23 -3.29
C VAL A 21 -11.37 -4.36 -2.71
N ARG A 22 -12.68 -4.37 -2.97
CA ARG A 22 -13.57 -5.45 -2.53
C ARG A 22 -13.14 -6.80 -3.09
N GLU A 23 -12.87 -6.89 -4.40
CA GLU A 23 -12.45 -8.14 -5.01
C GLU A 23 -11.11 -8.64 -4.45
N LEU A 24 -10.17 -7.73 -4.16
CA LEU A 24 -8.91 -8.10 -3.50
C LEU A 24 -9.13 -8.66 -2.08
N GLN A 25 -10.08 -8.10 -1.33
CA GLN A 25 -10.45 -8.59 0.00
C GLN A 25 -11.14 -9.97 -0.08
N GLU A 26 -12.07 -10.16 -1.00
CA GLU A 26 -12.76 -11.44 -1.23
C GLU A 26 -11.79 -12.56 -1.63
N MET A 27 -10.75 -12.23 -2.39
CA MET A 27 -9.68 -13.16 -2.76
C MET A 27 -8.60 -13.30 -1.68
N ASP A 28 -8.72 -12.58 -0.55
CA ASP A 28 -7.76 -12.57 0.55
C ASP A 28 -6.33 -12.20 0.10
N LEU A 29 -6.23 -11.27 -0.86
CA LEU A 29 -4.96 -10.84 -1.48
C LEU A 29 -4.32 -9.62 -0.81
N LEU A 30 -4.90 -9.10 0.27
CA LEU A 30 -4.37 -7.94 0.99
C LEU A 30 -3.67 -8.36 2.29
N MET A 31 -2.55 -7.71 2.57
CA MET A 31 -1.83 -7.79 3.84
C MET A 31 -1.53 -6.39 4.39
N ASP A 32 -1.17 -6.31 5.67
CA ASP A 32 -0.67 -5.05 6.22
C ASP A 32 0.67 -4.67 5.58
N GLY A 33 0.75 -3.44 5.10
CA GLY A 33 1.94 -2.89 4.45
C GLY A 33 2.88 -2.24 5.45
N GLU A 34 4.17 -2.52 5.28
CA GLU A 34 5.25 -1.93 6.05
C GLU A 34 6.41 -1.57 5.12
N VAL A 35 6.89 -0.33 5.20
CA VAL A 35 8.11 0.09 4.50
C VAL A 35 9.05 0.72 5.53
N SER A 36 10.27 0.17 5.63
CA SER A 36 11.34 0.71 6.46
C SER A 36 12.28 1.54 5.59
N ILE A 37 12.47 2.81 5.97
CA ILE A 37 13.27 3.78 5.23
C ILE A 37 14.42 4.26 6.12
N GLN A 38 15.62 3.79 5.81
CA GLN A 38 16.85 4.29 6.42
C GLN A 38 17.28 5.57 5.72
N THR A 39 17.52 6.63 6.49
CA THR A 39 18.06 7.89 5.95
C THR A 39 19.45 8.16 6.51
N PRO A 40 20.29 8.96 5.83
CA PRO A 40 21.61 9.34 6.34
C PRO A 40 21.55 10.26 7.58
N ILE A 41 20.39 10.86 7.87
CA ILE A 41 20.22 11.87 8.92
C ILE A 41 19.68 11.30 10.24
N ALA A 42 19.28 10.03 10.27
CA ALA A 42 18.70 9.40 11.44
C ALA A 42 19.36 8.06 11.72
N ASP A 43 19.71 7.80 12.99
CA ASP A 43 20.31 6.54 13.41
C ASP A 43 19.32 5.37 13.38
N GLN A 44 18.02 5.66 13.43
CA GLN A 44 16.95 4.66 13.37
C GLN A 44 16.16 4.80 12.06
N PRO A 45 15.72 3.70 11.45
CA PRO A 45 14.91 3.74 10.25
C PRO A 45 13.50 4.27 10.56
N PHE A 46 12.94 5.00 9.61
CA PHE A 46 11.54 5.40 9.66
C PHE A 46 10.68 4.24 9.18
N VAL A 47 9.72 3.81 9.99
CA VAL A 47 8.81 2.73 9.64
C VAL A 47 7.46 3.31 9.25
N TYR A 48 7.10 3.18 7.97
CA TYR A 48 5.81 3.59 7.43
C TYR A 48 4.83 2.41 7.48
N ARG A 49 3.73 2.57 8.22
CA ARG A 49 2.68 1.57 8.46
C ARG A 49 1.30 2.20 8.27
N GLY A 50 0.24 1.39 8.36
CA GLY A 50 -1.14 1.87 8.36
C GLY A 50 -1.80 1.88 6.97
N PHE A 51 -1.21 1.18 6.01
CA PHE A 51 -1.79 0.93 4.70
C PHE A 51 -1.81 -0.58 4.42
N ARG A 52 -2.58 -1.00 3.41
CA ARG A 52 -2.62 -2.38 2.93
C ARG A 52 -1.81 -2.49 1.64
N MET A 53 -1.17 -3.64 1.42
CA MET A 53 -0.51 -3.97 0.16
C MET A 53 -0.95 -5.34 -0.35
N ILE A 54 -0.68 -5.59 -1.63
CA ILE A 54 -0.89 -6.90 -2.23
C ILE A 54 0.07 -7.91 -1.61
N ASN A 55 -0.46 -9.05 -1.17
CA ASN A 55 0.34 -10.19 -0.75
C ASN A 55 0.82 -10.97 -1.99
N GLU A 56 2.11 -10.82 -2.32
CA GLU A 56 2.72 -11.45 -3.49
C GLU A 56 2.79 -12.99 -3.41
N GLU A 57 2.91 -13.54 -2.20
CA GLU A 57 2.91 -14.98 -1.97
C GLU A 57 1.54 -15.57 -2.34
N LYS A 58 0.47 -15.00 -1.77
CA LYS A 58 -0.91 -15.42 -2.11
C LYS A 58 -1.25 -15.17 -3.58
N LEU A 59 -0.77 -14.08 -4.17
CA LEU A 59 -0.94 -13.80 -5.59
C LEU A 59 -0.31 -14.90 -6.46
N ARG A 60 0.88 -15.39 -6.09
CA ARG A 60 1.60 -16.46 -6.79
C ARG A 60 0.90 -17.82 -6.64
N GLU A 61 0.25 -18.04 -5.50
CA GLU A 61 -0.46 -19.27 -5.17
C GLU A 61 -1.94 -19.28 -5.60
N LEU A 62 -2.42 -18.20 -6.25
CA LEU A 62 -3.79 -18.13 -6.74
C LEU A 62 -4.12 -19.31 -7.66
N ARG A 63 -5.33 -19.84 -7.48
CA ARG A 63 -5.84 -20.87 -8.39
C ARG A 63 -5.96 -20.32 -9.81
N GLY A 64 -5.67 -21.16 -10.80
CA GLY A 64 -5.58 -20.74 -12.20
C GLY A 64 -6.88 -20.17 -12.79
N ASP A 65 -8.05 -20.60 -12.30
CA ASP A 65 -9.35 -20.02 -12.67
C ASP A 65 -9.57 -18.62 -12.09
N GLN A 66 -9.17 -18.37 -10.83
CA GLN A 66 -9.16 -17.04 -10.24
C GLN A 66 -8.20 -16.12 -10.98
N LEU A 67 -6.99 -16.60 -11.27
CA LEU A 67 -5.99 -15.84 -12.04
C LEU A 67 -6.52 -15.48 -13.44
N ARG A 68 -7.16 -16.44 -14.13
CA ARG A 68 -7.79 -16.19 -15.43
C ARG A 68 -8.88 -15.12 -15.32
N LYS A 69 -9.73 -15.17 -14.29
CA LYS A 69 -10.79 -14.19 -14.05
C LYS A 69 -10.21 -12.77 -13.92
N ILE A 70 -9.22 -12.58 -13.06
CA ILE A 70 -8.64 -11.24 -12.81
C ILE A 70 -7.78 -10.72 -13.98
N ASN A 71 -7.23 -11.62 -14.81
CA ASN A 71 -6.57 -11.23 -16.04
C ASN A 71 -7.58 -10.70 -17.07
N GLN A 72 -8.70 -11.40 -17.25
CA GLN A 72 -9.75 -10.99 -18.19
C GLN A 72 -10.48 -9.71 -17.78
N SER A 73 -10.65 -9.47 -16.47
CA SER A 73 -11.28 -8.24 -15.96
C SER A 73 -10.35 -7.02 -15.99
N GLY A 74 -9.06 -7.18 -16.31
CA GLY A 74 -8.07 -6.10 -16.26
C GLY A 74 -7.58 -5.75 -14.86
N MET A 75 -7.94 -6.54 -13.83
CA MET A 75 -7.44 -6.34 -12.47
C MET A 75 -5.97 -6.69 -12.31
N LEU A 76 -5.50 -7.73 -13.00
CA LEU A 76 -4.12 -8.20 -12.86
C LEU A 76 -3.08 -7.10 -13.18
N PRO A 77 -3.21 -6.30 -14.26
CA PRO A 77 -2.38 -5.12 -14.47
C PRO A 77 -2.41 -4.10 -13.32
N LEU A 78 -3.57 -3.85 -12.71
CA LEU A 78 -3.71 -2.91 -11.60
C LEU A 78 -3.00 -3.40 -10.34
N ILE A 79 -3.01 -4.72 -10.09
CA ILE A 79 -2.26 -5.34 -9.00
C ILE A 79 -0.77 -5.06 -9.14
N TYR A 80 -0.20 -5.28 -10.32
CA TYR A 80 1.21 -4.99 -10.57
C TYR A 80 1.54 -3.50 -10.54
N ALA A 81 0.65 -2.65 -11.07
CA ALA A 81 0.82 -1.20 -10.98
C ALA A 81 0.89 -0.74 -9.51
N HIS A 82 0.06 -1.30 -8.63
CA HIS A 82 0.15 -1.05 -7.19
C HIS A 82 1.51 -1.47 -6.63
N LEU A 83 1.97 -2.70 -6.89
CA LEU A 83 3.27 -3.18 -6.42
C LEU A 83 4.44 -2.29 -6.88
N PHE A 84 4.45 -1.87 -8.15
CA PHE A 84 5.48 -0.97 -8.67
C PHE A 84 5.42 0.42 -8.02
N SER A 85 4.23 0.95 -7.79
CA SER A 85 4.09 2.25 -7.12
C SER A 85 4.63 2.26 -5.70
N LEU A 86 4.65 1.12 -4.99
CA LEU A 86 5.21 1.04 -3.65
C LEU A 86 6.73 1.26 -3.63
N GLN A 87 7.42 0.96 -4.72
CA GLN A 87 8.87 1.23 -4.84
C GLN A 87 9.17 2.74 -4.80
N LEU A 88 8.22 3.57 -5.27
CA LEU A 88 8.33 5.02 -5.26
C LEU A 88 8.17 5.63 -3.86
N MET A 89 7.68 4.87 -2.86
CA MET A 89 7.47 5.38 -1.50
C MET A 89 8.77 5.94 -0.90
N ARG A 90 9.90 5.28 -1.15
CA ARG A 90 11.21 5.74 -0.68
C ARG A 90 11.61 7.07 -1.31
N GLU A 91 11.44 7.19 -2.62
CA GLU A 91 11.78 8.42 -3.36
C GLU A 91 10.89 9.59 -2.92
N ILE A 92 9.58 9.34 -2.77
CA ILE A 92 8.62 10.34 -2.28
C ILE A 92 8.99 10.78 -0.87
N PHE A 93 9.37 9.85 0.00
CA PHE A 93 9.78 10.14 1.37
C PHE A 93 11.06 11.00 1.42
N GLU A 94 12.08 10.63 0.65
CA GLU A 94 13.32 11.42 0.54
C GLU A 94 13.04 12.83 0.00
N ALA A 95 12.16 12.94 -1.02
CA ALA A 95 11.71 14.21 -1.56
C ALA A 95 10.95 15.05 -0.51
N GLN A 96 10.09 14.44 0.31
CA GLN A 96 9.39 15.12 1.39
C GLN A 96 10.34 15.66 2.46
N ILE A 97 11.34 14.87 2.86
CA ILE A 97 12.38 15.30 3.83
C ILE A 97 13.17 16.49 3.27
N SER A 98 13.63 16.43 2.01
CA SER A 98 14.38 17.53 1.41
C SER A 98 13.59 18.84 1.31
N GLN A 99 12.26 18.75 1.22
CA GLN A 99 11.34 19.90 1.24
C GLN A 99 10.96 20.36 2.65
N GLY A 100 11.49 19.74 3.71
CA GLY A 100 11.10 20.02 5.10
C GLY A 100 9.66 19.62 5.44
N LYS A 101 9.01 18.80 4.59
CA LYS A 101 7.64 18.28 4.75
C LYS A 101 7.61 16.81 5.15
N GLY A 102 8.78 16.23 5.43
CA GLY A 102 8.90 14.89 5.98
C GLY A 102 8.16 14.77 7.32
N PRO A 103 7.81 13.55 7.75
CA PRO A 103 7.04 13.37 8.98
C PRO A 103 7.73 14.05 10.17
N ILE A 104 6.99 14.97 10.79
CA ILE A 104 7.42 15.79 11.93
C ILE A 104 7.19 15.05 13.27
N ASN A 105 6.62 13.85 13.25
CA ASN A 105 6.38 13.08 14.47
C ASN A 105 7.33 11.88 14.54
N ALA A 106 7.96 11.80 15.71
CA ALA A 106 9.01 10.90 16.16
C ALA A 106 8.97 9.46 15.61
N PRO A 107 10.14 8.79 15.52
CA PRO A 107 10.20 7.36 15.23
C PRO A 107 9.18 6.61 16.10
N ALA A 108 8.33 5.81 15.47
CA ALA A 108 7.45 4.91 16.18
C ALA A 108 8.32 4.00 17.05
N ALA A 109 8.19 4.13 18.38
CA ALA A 109 8.85 3.25 19.31
C ALA A 109 8.56 1.78 18.93
N PRO A 110 9.55 0.88 18.97
CA PRO A 110 9.38 -0.48 18.50
C PRO A 110 8.24 -1.16 19.28
N ALA A 111 7.22 -1.61 18.55
CA ALA A 111 6.17 -2.47 19.08
C ALA A 111 6.72 -3.89 19.27
N ASN A 112 7.65 -4.05 20.21
CA ASN A 112 8.00 -5.32 20.84
C ASN A 112 8.69 -5.05 22.16
N ALA A 113 7.89 -4.63 23.14
CA ALA A 113 8.17 -4.77 24.56
C ALA A 113 6.92 -5.32 25.24
N ALA A 114 6.53 -6.54 24.84
CA ALA A 114 5.68 -7.40 25.65
C ALA A 114 6.50 -8.66 25.97
N THR A 115 6.74 -8.80 27.27
CA THR A 115 7.63 -9.67 28.05
C THR A 115 7.52 -11.17 27.71
N PRO A 116 8.56 -11.98 28.00
CA PRO A 116 8.55 -12.65 29.31
C PRO A 116 9.94 -12.86 29.94
N ALA A 117 10.04 -12.79 31.28
CA ALA A 117 10.81 -13.72 32.13
C ALA A 117 11.06 -13.15 33.54
N GLU A 118 10.46 -13.85 34.52
CA GLU A 118 11.03 -14.33 35.79
C GLU A 118 11.67 -13.38 36.82
N GLY A 119 11.15 -13.51 38.04
CA GLY A 119 11.62 -12.94 39.30
C GLY A 119 10.54 -13.05 40.38
#